data_AF-A0A931WV85-F1
#
_entry.id   AF-A0A931WV85-F1
#
_cell.length_a   1.000
_cell.length_b   1.000
_cell.length_c   1.000
_cell.angle_alpha   90.00
_cell.angle_beta   90.00
_cell.angle_gamma   90.00
#
_symmetry.space_group_name_H-M   'P 1'
#
loop_
_entity.id
_entity.type
_entity.pdbx_description
1 polymer ?
#
loop_
_entity_poly.entity_id
_entity_poly.type
_entity_poly.pdbx_seq_one_letter_code
_entity_poly.pdbx_strand_id
1 'polypeptide(L)'
;MEAVTQAFNVIVTRGGAALRAMLGWDKDADVERARQLVRLGALLHDVGHTPFSHGPEELLPGKKKHEAFTEKIILKSEISDIIARQRTPFRLTAKEIADVALGSKWRLASDVTTRVLAELVSGDLGADRIDYLVRDSLHAGVAYGKFDYPRLIRVKSHLSHQTSFGAA
;
A
#
# COMPACT_ATOMS: atom_id res chain seq x y z
N MET A 1 -9.22 1.14 4.03
CA MET A 1 -9.33 -0.05 3.14
C MET A 1 -10.18 0.17 1.89
N GLU A 2 -11.26 0.93 1.97
CA GLU A 2 -12.12 1.17 0.80
C GLU A 2 -11.40 1.97 -0.30
N ALA A 3 -10.73 3.07 0.05
CA ALA A 3 -9.98 3.91 -0.90
C ALA A 3 -8.95 3.11 -1.74
N VAL A 4 -8.13 2.26 -1.10
CA VAL A 4 -7.15 1.44 -1.84
C VAL A 4 -7.81 0.42 -2.76
N THR A 5 -8.95 -0.14 -2.34
CA THR A 5 -9.71 -1.11 -3.15
C THR A 5 -10.31 -0.44 -4.38
N GLN A 6 -10.87 0.77 -4.21
CA GLN A 6 -11.37 1.59 -5.32
C GLN A 6 -10.24 2.00 -6.27
N ALA A 7 -9.09 2.43 -5.73
CA ALA A 7 -7.93 2.79 -6.55
C ALA A 7 -7.41 1.61 -7.37
N PHE A 8 -7.27 0.44 -6.75
CA PHE A 8 -6.90 -0.78 -7.44
C PHE A 8 -7.90 -1.14 -8.56
N ASN A 9 -9.20 -1.11 -8.27
CA ASN A 9 -10.24 -1.38 -9.26
C ASN A 9 -10.15 -0.47 -10.47
N VAL A 10 -10.03 0.84 -10.25
CA VAL A 10 -9.95 1.82 -11.33
C VAL A 10 -8.73 1.56 -12.22
N ILE A 11 -7.57 1.27 -11.62
CA ILE A 11 -6.35 1.01 -12.38
C ILE A 11 -6.49 -0.29 -13.19
N VAL A 12 -7.02 -1.36 -12.60
CA VAL A 12 -7.25 -2.62 -13.32
C VAL A 12 -8.22 -2.45 -14.48
N THR A 13 -9.37 -1.81 -14.24
CA THR A 13 -10.39 -1.60 -15.28
C THR A 13 -9.87 -0.74 -16.43
N ARG A 14 -9.11 0.33 -16.14
CA ARG A 14 -8.60 1.23 -17.19
C ARG A 14 -7.36 0.70 -17.89
N GLY A 15 -6.47 0.05 -17.14
CA GLY A 15 -5.25 -0.53 -17.68
C GLY A 15 -5.52 -1.75 -18.56
N GLY A 16 -6.63 -2.45 -18.34
CA GLY A 16 -7.12 -3.52 -19.20
C GLY A 16 -6.06 -4.59 -19.47
N ALA A 17 -5.98 -5.05 -20.73
CA ALA A 17 -5.02 -6.07 -21.15
C ALA A 17 -3.55 -5.61 -21.04
N ALA A 18 -3.27 -4.32 -21.28
CA ALA A 18 -1.90 -3.80 -21.25
C ALA A 18 -1.29 -3.86 -19.84
N LEU A 19 -2.07 -3.46 -18.82
CA LEU A 19 -1.65 -3.58 -17.43
C LEU A 19 -1.48 -5.04 -17.02
N ARG A 20 -2.42 -5.91 -17.39
CA ARG A 20 -2.35 -7.34 -17.11
C ARG A 20 -1.07 -7.96 -17.69
N ALA A 21 -0.74 -7.65 -18.94
CA ALA A 21 0.49 -8.10 -19.57
C ALA A 21 1.75 -7.55 -18.88
N MET A 22 1.76 -6.27 -18.52
CA MET A 22 2.89 -5.64 -17.82
C MET A 22 3.16 -6.25 -16.44
N LEU A 23 2.12 -6.69 -15.74
CA LEU A 23 2.19 -7.25 -14.39
C LEU A 23 2.18 -8.78 -14.35
N GLY A 24 2.12 -9.45 -15.50
CA GLY A 24 2.07 -10.90 -15.61
C GLY A 24 0.80 -11.52 -15.01
N TRP A 25 -0.35 -10.85 -15.15
CA TRP A 25 -1.65 -11.34 -14.67
C TRP A 25 -2.42 -12.02 -15.80
N ASP A 26 -2.24 -13.33 -15.92
CA ASP A 26 -2.85 -14.14 -16.98
C ASP A 26 -4.31 -14.52 -16.67
N LYS A 27 -4.64 -14.66 -15.38
CA LYS A 27 -5.96 -15.12 -14.91
C LYS A 27 -6.58 -14.13 -13.96
N ASP A 28 -7.92 -14.17 -13.84
CA ASP A 28 -8.64 -13.33 -12.87
C ASP A 28 -8.23 -13.64 -11.42
N ALA A 29 -7.75 -14.87 -11.16
CA ALA A 29 -7.18 -15.24 -9.88
C ALA A 29 -5.93 -14.43 -9.51
N ASP A 30 -5.10 -14.02 -10.48
CA ASP A 30 -3.90 -13.21 -10.25
C ASP A 30 -4.27 -11.79 -9.86
N VAL A 31 -5.28 -11.22 -10.52
CA VAL A 31 -5.85 -9.91 -10.19
C VAL A 31 -6.47 -9.94 -8.79
N GLU A 32 -7.20 -10.99 -8.46
CA GLU A 32 -7.80 -11.13 -7.13
C GLU A 32 -6.74 -11.34 -6.05
N ARG A 33 -5.68 -12.11 -6.33
CA ARG A 33 -4.51 -12.24 -5.45
C ARG A 33 -3.87 -10.87 -5.18
N ALA A 34 -3.62 -10.09 -6.22
CA ALA A 34 -3.05 -8.74 -6.11
C ALA A 34 -3.97 -7.78 -5.34
N ARG A 35 -5.29 -7.89 -5.51
CA ARG A 35 -6.29 -7.15 -4.73
C ARG A 35 -6.16 -7.46 -3.24
N GLN A 36 -6.05 -8.72 -2.87
CA GLN A 36 -5.92 -9.10 -1.45
C GLN A 36 -4.57 -8.66 -0.89
N LEU A 37 -3.50 -8.77 -1.69
CA LEU A 37 -2.17 -8.32 -1.31
C LEU A 37 -2.13 -6.81 -1.01
N VAL A 38 -2.65 -5.97 -1.91
CA VAL A 38 -2.67 -4.52 -1.69
C VAL A 38 -3.56 -4.13 -0.52
N ARG A 39 -4.64 -4.88 -0.28
CA ARG A 39 -5.49 -4.67 0.88
C ARG A 39 -4.74 -4.98 2.17
N LEU A 40 -4.09 -6.14 2.28
CA LEU A 40 -3.33 -6.48 3.48
C LEU A 40 -2.14 -5.54 3.71
N GLY A 41 -1.45 -5.14 2.65
CA GLY A 41 -0.39 -4.12 2.73
C GLY A 41 -0.93 -2.79 3.28
N ALA A 42 -2.05 -2.30 2.75
CA ALA A 42 -2.69 -1.08 3.27
C ALA A 42 -3.23 -1.23 4.69
N LEU A 43 -3.68 -2.43 5.08
CA LEU A 43 -4.15 -2.67 6.45
C LEU A 43 -3.02 -2.59 7.47
N LEU A 44 -1.83 -3.02 7.10
CA LEU A 44 -0.70 -3.21 8.01
C LEU A 44 0.39 -2.13 7.91
N HIS A 45 0.28 -1.16 6.98
CA HIS A 45 1.30 -0.12 6.76
C HIS A 45 1.73 0.60 8.06
N ASP A 46 0.76 0.92 8.92
CA ASP A 46 0.98 1.67 10.16
C ASP A 46 1.08 0.82 11.43
N VAL A 47 1.13 -0.52 11.33
CA VAL A 47 1.11 -1.42 12.50
C VAL A 47 2.33 -1.22 13.43
N GLY A 48 3.42 -0.65 12.92
CA GLY A 48 4.64 -0.36 13.65
C GLY A 48 4.70 1.00 14.35
N HIS A 49 3.67 1.84 14.23
CA HIS A 49 3.67 3.14 14.89
C HIS A 49 3.69 3.00 16.42
N THR A 50 4.55 3.79 17.06
CA THR A 50 4.57 3.94 18.51
C THR A 50 3.56 5.00 18.97
N PRO A 51 3.22 5.06 20.27
CA PRO A 51 2.42 6.17 20.80
C PRO A 51 3.05 7.52 20.44
N PHE A 52 2.23 8.50 20.06
CA PHE A 52 2.69 9.81 19.55
C PHE A 52 3.45 9.74 18.20
N SER A 53 3.26 8.67 17.43
CA SER A 53 3.75 8.51 16.06
C SER A 53 5.27 8.72 15.95
N HIS A 54 5.71 9.80 15.29
CA HIS A 54 7.13 10.08 15.10
C HIS A 54 7.82 10.64 16.34
N GLY A 55 7.06 11.18 17.30
CA GLY A 55 7.60 11.92 18.45
C GLY A 55 8.68 11.15 19.23
N PRO A 56 8.46 9.85 19.55
CA PRO A 56 9.45 9.09 20.29
C PRO A 56 10.54 8.42 19.44
N GLU A 57 10.44 8.40 18.10
CA GLU A 57 11.36 7.61 17.25
C GLU A 57 12.83 7.99 17.46
N GLU A 58 13.11 9.27 17.70
CA GLU A 58 14.46 9.77 18.00
C GLU A 58 14.97 9.38 19.38
N LEU A 59 14.06 9.07 20.31
CA LEU A 59 14.34 8.65 21.68
C LEU A 59 14.49 7.13 21.80
N LEU A 60 14.07 6.37 20.79
CA LEU A 60 14.14 4.91 20.81
C LEU A 60 15.60 4.43 20.69
N PRO A 61 15.97 3.34 21.40
CA PRO A 61 17.27 2.73 21.25
C PRO A 61 17.57 2.36 19.79
N GLY A 62 18.66 2.93 19.26
CA GLY A 62 19.06 2.75 17.87
C GLY A 62 18.25 3.56 16.85
N LYS A 63 17.49 4.58 17.29
CA LYS A 63 16.73 5.50 16.43
C LYS A 63 15.84 4.78 15.42
N LYS A 64 15.21 3.69 15.87
CA LYS A 64 14.38 2.85 15.02
C LYS A 64 13.11 3.61 14.62
N LYS A 65 12.84 3.65 13.32
CA LYS A 65 11.61 4.19 12.74
C LYS A 65 10.47 3.17 12.82
N HIS A 66 9.23 3.64 12.81
CA HIS A 66 8.02 2.82 12.72
C HIS A 66 8.09 1.79 11.58
N GLU A 67 8.65 2.13 10.42
CA GLU A 67 8.87 1.20 9.29
C GLU A 67 9.59 -0.11 9.72
N ALA A 68 10.64 0.01 10.54
CA ALA A 68 11.39 -1.14 11.04
C ALA A 68 10.57 -1.99 12.03
N PHE A 69 9.65 -1.36 12.77
CA PHE A 69 8.72 -2.06 13.64
C PHE A 69 7.61 -2.73 12.83
N THR A 70 7.06 -2.06 11.81
CA THR A 70 6.08 -2.61 10.87
C THR A 70 6.64 -3.89 10.24
N GLU A 71 7.86 -3.84 9.68
CA GLU A 71 8.54 -5.03 9.13
C GLU A 71 8.64 -6.15 10.17
N LYS A 72 9.16 -5.84 11.36
CA LYS A 72 9.38 -6.85 12.40
C LYS A 72 8.06 -7.48 12.86
N ILE A 73 7.01 -6.68 13.01
CA ILE A 73 5.70 -7.15 13.43
C ILE A 73 5.10 -8.06 12.34
N ILE A 74 5.11 -7.64 11.08
CA ILE A 74 4.55 -8.45 9.99
C ILE A 74 5.31 -9.77 9.84
N LEU A 75 6.65 -9.76 9.95
CA LEU A 75 7.48 -10.94 9.67
C LEU A 75 7.69 -11.87 10.87
N LYS A 76 7.66 -11.35 12.10
CA LYS A 76 8.16 -12.06 13.30
C LYS A 76 7.20 -12.04 14.51
N SER A 77 5.91 -11.79 14.28
CA SER A 77 4.87 -11.86 15.31
C SER A 77 3.78 -12.88 14.95
N GLU A 78 2.77 -12.99 15.79
CA GLU A 78 1.55 -13.78 15.54
C GLU A 78 0.87 -13.43 14.21
N ILE A 79 1.06 -12.21 13.70
CA ILE A 79 0.59 -11.81 12.36
C ILE A 79 1.19 -12.72 11.29
N SER A 80 2.49 -13.02 11.38
CA SER A 80 3.18 -13.93 10.47
C SER A 80 2.58 -15.33 10.54
N ASP A 81 2.28 -15.82 11.75
CA ASP A 81 1.67 -17.14 11.96
C ASP A 81 0.23 -17.20 11.43
N ILE A 82 -0.53 -16.12 11.54
CA ILE A 82 -1.89 -16.02 10.98
C ILE A 82 -1.82 -16.04 9.45
N ILE A 83 -0.91 -15.27 8.85
CA ILE A 83 -0.70 -15.25 7.40
C ILE A 83 -0.25 -16.63 6.90
N ALA A 84 0.65 -17.30 7.60
CA ALA A 84 1.15 -18.64 7.23
C ALA A 84 0.06 -19.73 7.33
N ARG A 85 -0.87 -19.61 8.28
CA ARG A 85 -1.97 -20.57 8.46
C ARG A 85 -3.19 -20.31 7.56
N GLN A 86 -3.14 -19.29 6.71
CA GLN A 86 -4.26 -18.97 5.85
C GLN A 86 -4.56 -20.13 4.89
N ARG A 87 -5.85 -20.44 4.74
CA ARG A 87 -6.33 -21.45 3.78
C ARG A 87 -6.95 -20.82 2.53
N THR A 88 -6.52 -19.60 2.22
CA THR A 88 -7.01 -18.85 1.06
C THR A 88 -6.36 -19.35 -0.23
N PRO A 89 -7.04 -19.25 -1.38
CA PRO A 89 -6.45 -19.64 -2.67
C PRO A 89 -5.28 -18.74 -3.08
N PHE A 90 -5.15 -17.55 -2.48
CA PHE A 90 -4.18 -16.52 -2.84
C PHE A 90 -2.75 -16.83 -2.38
N ARG A 91 -2.58 -17.64 -1.32
CA ARG A 91 -1.27 -18.06 -0.77
C ARG A 91 -0.28 -16.90 -0.66
N LEU A 92 -0.70 -15.83 0.02
CA LEU A 92 0.15 -14.66 0.27
C LEU A 92 1.18 -14.97 1.36
N THR A 93 2.35 -14.36 1.28
CA THR A 93 3.37 -14.46 2.30
C THR A 93 3.47 -13.18 3.12
N ALA A 94 3.92 -13.30 4.37
CA ALA A 94 4.16 -12.13 5.22
C ALA A 94 5.18 -11.16 4.60
N LYS A 95 6.15 -11.71 3.85
CA LYS A 95 7.13 -10.92 3.10
C LYS A 95 6.47 -10.06 2.03
N GLU A 96 5.67 -10.63 1.14
CA GLU A 96 4.98 -9.85 0.09
C GLU A 96 4.12 -8.74 0.69
N ILE A 97 3.44 -9.04 1.81
CA ILE A 97 2.60 -8.06 2.51
C ILE A 97 3.45 -6.93 3.10
N ALA A 98 4.58 -7.26 3.73
CA ALA A 98 5.52 -6.25 4.25
C ALA A 98 6.10 -5.38 3.12
N ASP A 99 6.46 -5.97 1.99
CA ASP A 99 7.02 -5.25 0.84
C ASP A 99 6.02 -4.22 0.28
N VAL A 100 4.72 -4.55 0.23
CA VAL A 100 3.67 -3.60 -0.17
C VAL A 100 3.36 -2.57 0.91
N ALA A 101 3.35 -2.96 2.18
CA ALA A 101 3.05 -2.09 3.32
C ALA A 101 4.10 -0.98 3.49
N LEU A 102 5.38 -1.30 3.30
CA LEU A 102 6.52 -0.38 3.50
C LEU A 102 6.93 0.33 2.21
N GLY A 103 6.58 -0.26 1.06
CA GLY A 103 6.78 0.29 -0.26
C GLY A 103 8.24 0.37 -0.74
N SER A 104 8.42 0.94 -1.94
CA SER A 104 9.67 0.87 -2.72
C SER A 104 10.91 1.46 -2.06
N LYS A 105 10.73 2.33 -1.05
CA LYS A 105 11.82 2.97 -0.31
C LYS A 105 12.45 2.02 0.71
N TRP A 106 11.67 1.06 1.20
CA TRP A 106 12.13 0.04 2.11
C TRP A 106 12.61 -1.17 1.30
N ARG A 107 13.92 -1.23 1.07
CA ARG A 107 14.70 -2.40 0.61
C ARG A 107 13.94 -3.41 -0.28
N LEU A 108 14.11 -3.28 -1.59
CA LEU A 108 13.82 -4.32 -2.59
C LEU A 108 12.34 -4.64 -2.84
N ALA A 109 11.54 -3.69 -3.34
CA ALA A 109 10.42 -4.10 -4.19
C ALA A 109 11.02 -4.69 -5.49
N SER A 110 11.26 -6.00 -5.51
CA SER A 110 12.03 -6.68 -6.55
C SER A 110 11.32 -6.73 -7.89
N ASP A 111 9.99 -6.62 -7.88
CA ASP A 111 9.16 -6.74 -9.08
C ASP A 111 8.23 -5.53 -9.28
N VAL A 112 7.79 -5.35 -10.52
CA VAL A 112 6.95 -4.21 -10.94
C VAL A 112 5.60 -4.24 -10.25
N THR A 113 5.03 -5.42 -9.99
CA THR A 113 3.72 -5.56 -9.34
C THR A 113 3.77 -4.99 -7.93
N THR A 114 4.73 -5.44 -7.11
CA THR A 114 4.88 -4.95 -5.73
C THR A 114 5.05 -3.43 -5.69
N ARG A 115 5.82 -2.84 -6.61
CA ARG A 115 5.99 -1.37 -6.72
C ARG A 115 4.68 -0.65 -7.04
N VAL A 116 3.92 -1.16 -8.01
CA VAL A 116 2.61 -0.58 -8.38
C VAL A 116 1.62 -0.67 -7.21
N LEU A 117 1.59 -1.80 -6.50
CA LEU A 117 0.72 -1.97 -5.34
C LEU A 117 1.14 -1.07 -4.17
N ALA A 118 2.43 -0.96 -3.88
CA ALA A 118 2.95 -0.06 -2.86
C ALA A 118 2.60 1.41 -3.15
N GLU A 119 2.72 1.86 -4.41
CA GLU A 119 2.36 3.21 -4.83
C GLU A 119 0.85 3.53 -4.64
N LEU A 120 0.00 2.49 -4.64
CA LEU A 120 -1.41 2.65 -4.29
C LEU A 120 -1.62 2.86 -2.79
N VAL A 121 -0.72 2.36 -1.95
CA VAL A 121 -0.77 2.51 -0.49
C VAL A 121 -0.15 3.84 -0.07
N SER A 122 1.16 4.00 -0.29
CA SER A 122 1.99 5.06 0.31
C SER A 122 2.48 6.13 -0.68
N GLY A 123 2.03 6.09 -1.93
CA GLY A 123 2.32 7.10 -2.94
C GLY A 123 1.82 8.50 -2.57
N ASP A 124 2.20 9.52 -3.34
CA ASP A 124 1.77 10.92 -3.09
C ASP A 124 0.26 11.12 -3.21
N LEU A 125 -0.39 10.29 -4.03
CA LEU A 125 -1.84 10.15 -4.10
C LEU A 125 -2.28 8.76 -3.59
N GLY A 126 -1.54 8.22 -2.63
CA GLY A 126 -1.79 6.92 -2.01
C GLY A 126 -3.05 6.91 -1.16
N ALA A 127 -3.58 5.71 -0.92
CA ALA A 127 -4.78 5.52 -0.12
C ALA A 127 -4.60 5.91 1.34
N ASP A 128 -3.38 5.81 1.88
CA ASP A 128 -3.03 6.29 3.22
C ASP A 128 -3.34 7.80 3.36
N ARG A 129 -2.73 8.62 2.49
CA ARG A 129 -2.93 10.08 2.49
C ARG A 129 -4.37 10.50 2.28
N ILE A 130 -5.07 9.82 1.38
CA ILE A 130 -6.50 10.09 1.17
C ILE A 130 -7.29 9.84 2.46
N ASP A 131 -7.02 8.73 3.15
CA ASP A 131 -7.74 8.36 4.37
C ASP A 131 -7.47 9.34 5.51
N TYR A 132 -6.20 9.60 5.84
CA TYR A 132 -5.90 10.49 6.97
C TYR A 132 -6.33 11.93 6.68
N LEU A 133 -6.22 12.44 5.45
CA LEU A 133 -6.65 13.82 5.17
C LEU A 133 -8.15 14.00 5.37
N VAL A 134 -8.96 13.05 4.91
CA VAL A 134 -10.42 13.07 5.10
C VAL A 134 -10.77 12.88 6.58
N ARG A 135 -10.13 11.92 7.24
CA ARG A 135 -10.35 11.58 8.65
C ARG A 135 -9.97 12.74 9.57
N ASP A 136 -8.78 13.31 9.42
CA ASP A 136 -8.28 14.37 10.30
C ASP A 136 -9.07 15.65 10.09
N SER A 137 -9.43 15.97 8.84
CA SER A 137 -10.32 17.09 8.52
C SER A 137 -11.66 16.99 9.25
N LEU A 138 -12.26 15.79 9.29
CA LEU A 138 -13.50 15.54 9.99
C LEU A 138 -13.35 15.74 11.51
N HIS A 139 -12.31 15.17 12.12
CA HIS A 139 -12.14 15.17 13.57
C HIS A 139 -11.59 16.49 14.13
N ALA A 140 -10.75 17.20 13.37
CA ALA A 140 -10.20 18.50 13.77
C ALA A 140 -11.09 19.68 13.35
N GLY A 141 -12.16 19.46 12.58
CA GLY A 141 -13.10 20.53 12.18
C GLY A 141 -12.52 21.52 11.16
N VAL A 142 -11.51 21.10 10.41
CA VAL A 142 -10.75 21.91 9.44
C VAL A 142 -11.02 21.41 8.04
N ALA A 143 -11.07 22.30 7.03
CA ALA A 143 -11.64 21.97 5.72
C ALA A 143 -10.68 21.34 4.69
N TYR A 144 -9.43 21.00 5.04
CA TYR A 144 -8.45 20.51 4.05
C TYR A 144 -8.74 19.10 3.50
N GLY A 145 -9.55 18.31 4.18
CA GLY A 145 -9.97 16.97 3.73
C GLY A 145 -11.23 16.98 2.88
N LYS A 146 -11.81 18.15 2.59
CA LYS A 146 -13.00 18.28 1.75
C LYS A 146 -12.61 18.32 0.27
N PHE A 147 -12.26 17.16 -0.28
CA PHE A 147 -11.97 17.00 -1.69
C PHE A 147 -12.63 15.75 -2.27
N ASP A 148 -12.91 15.75 -3.56
CA ASP A 148 -13.51 14.62 -4.27
C ASP A 148 -12.46 13.54 -4.54
N TYR A 149 -12.14 12.75 -3.50
CA TYR A 149 -11.20 11.65 -3.62
C TYR A 149 -11.67 10.55 -4.60
N PRO A 150 -12.98 10.24 -4.76
CA PRO A 150 -13.43 9.33 -5.82
C PRO A 150 -13.04 9.84 -7.22
N ARG A 151 -13.14 11.16 -7.46
CA ARG A 151 -12.67 11.76 -8.72
C ARG A 151 -11.16 11.68 -8.87
N LEU A 152 -10.39 11.96 -7.82
CA LEU A 152 -8.92 11.84 -7.86
C LEU A 152 -8.48 10.42 -8.19
N ILE A 153 -9.07 9.42 -7.54
CA ILE A 153 -8.83 8.00 -7.81
C ILE A 153 -9.11 7.68 -9.28
N ARG A 154 -10.22 8.21 -9.84
CA ARG A 154 -10.56 8.04 -11.25
C ARG A 154 -9.56 8.71 -12.20
N VAL A 155 -8.89 9.80 -11.83
CA VAL A 155 -7.95 10.51 -12.71
C VAL A 155 -6.52 9.98 -12.62
N LYS A 156 -6.11 9.41 -11.48
CA LYS A 156 -4.74 8.92 -11.19
C LYS A 156 -4.15 8.00 -12.29
N SER A 157 -4.98 7.29 -13.05
CA SER A 157 -4.52 6.41 -14.15
C SER A 157 -3.93 7.13 -15.38
N HIS A 158 -3.99 8.47 -15.48
CA HIS A 158 -3.45 9.23 -16.62
C HIS A 158 -2.03 9.77 -16.39
N LEU A 159 -1.54 9.82 -15.15
CA LEU A 159 -0.30 10.52 -14.79
C LEU A 159 0.98 9.67 -14.92
N SER A 160 0.88 8.39 -15.26
CA SER A 160 2.06 7.52 -15.44
C SER A 160 2.82 7.73 -16.77
N HIS A 161 2.41 8.69 -17.61
CA HIS A 161 3.17 9.06 -18.81
C HIS A 161 4.28 10.10 -18.57
N GLN A 162 4.43 10.65 -17.36
CA GLN A 162 5.47 11.67 -17.08
C GLN A 162 6.34 11.43 -15.84
N THR A 163 6.07 10.42 -15.01
CA THR A 163 7.06 9.96 -14.03
C THR A 163 8.02 8.99 -14.72
N SER A 164 9.07 9.58 -15.28
CA SER A 164 10.29 8.97 -15.77
C SER A 164 10.70 7.76 -14.94
N PHE A 165 10.52 6.57 -15.52
CA PHE A 165 11.45 5.46 -15.28
C PHE A 165 12.76 5.87 -15.95
N GLY A 166 13.55 6.67 -15.24
CA GLY A 166 14.90 7.01 -15.65
C GLY A 166 15.72 5.73 -15.71
N ALA A 167 16.16 5.40 -16.92
CA ALA A 167 17.27 4.50 -17.15
C ALA A 167 18.51 5.05 -16.42
N ALA A 168 19.10 4.20 -15.60
CA ALA A 168 20.50 4.25 -15.20
C ALA A 168 20.97 2.79 -15.10
#